data_AF-A0A1A7BYV6-F1
#
_entry.id   AF-A0A1A7BYV6-F1
#
_cell.length_a   1.000
_cell.length_b   1.000
_cell.length_c   1.000
_cell.angle_alpha   90.00
_cell.angle_beta   90.00
_cell.angle_gamma   90.00
#
_symmetry.space_group_name_H-M   'P 1'
#
loop_
_entity.id
_entity.type
_entity.pdbx_description
1 polymer ?
#
loop_
_entity_poly.entity_id
_entity_poly.type
_entity_poly.pdbx_seq_one_letter_code
_entity_poly.pdbx_strand_id
1 'polypeptide(L)'
;MQSFFRGTVIAPSAERSLPAWRAGAVLCLALLLSSGAAHGARPTERSKQKAAAELQRAGLQQKLTALKRDISQTESAKDDAADTLAESELAISNANRALRDLAQEQSETSVKLNALGKEHRELTATVEKQKGQLSKLLREQYVAGNEDRMKLLLSGDNPNRINRDLQLMAYVSQAQARLLESLRANLLAVEKNQADVQNAKDELEEIAQEERDQKVVLEQEKARRASMLANLSQRLVAKRKEAGNVERDEQRMGNLVDKLAKLIEEQAAAAAAEKKRQQLLAEQRAAAKAAAAAKAAEEKRERLLAARAKVEAQAQARALAERERLAREQQSKSGKIKPQTPAPVPVPVPVPAPAPVPAPPVKLDPIDNVEPPQIARVEPKPEPKPEPRPEPKPEPEAARPTLAPAPPDGAFASLKGQLRAPVSGRVAARFGSKRGDGPTWKGVFIKTGEGSEVHAVAAGRVVFSDWMRGFGNLIIVDHGGQYMSIYGNNQSLLKRAGDSVRSGDAIASAGNSGGNEESGLYFELRHQGRAFDPATWVKF
;
A
#
# COMPACT_ATOMS: atom_id res chain seq x y z
N MET A 1 -14.52 60.93 -19.09
CA MET A 1 -14.83 60.09 -20.27
C MET A 1 -15.92 59.11 -19.81
N GLN A 2 -17.22 59.33 -20.05
CA GLN A 2 -18.00 59.44 -21.31
C GLN A 2 -18.17 58.12 -22.10
N SER A 3 -19.41 57.95 -22.58
CA SER A 3 -20.05 56.82 -23.31
C SER A 3 -20.50 55.63 -22.45
N PHE A 4 -21.79 55.26 -22.27
CA PHE A 4 -23.01 55.15 -23.12
C PHE A 4 -23.07 53.94 -24.07
N PHE A 5 -23.94 52.96 -23.76
CA PHE A 5 -25.22 52.60 -24.42
C PHE A 5 -25.80 51.36 -23.67
N ARG A 6 -27.07 51.31 -23.21
CA ARG A 6 -28.31 50.90 -23.93
C ARG A 6 -28.15 49.58 -24.71
N GLY A 7 -29.01 48.57 -24.66
CA GLY A 7 -30.30 48.30 -23.99
C GLY A 7 -30.70 46.83 -24.31
N THR A 8 -31.94 46.32 -24.30
CA THR A 8 -33.30 46.81 -23.99
C THR A 8 -34.19 45.57 -23.73
N VAL A 9 -35.19 45.62 -22.84
CA VAL A 9 -36.17 44.52 -22.63
C VAL A 9 -37.25 44.54 -23.71
N ILE A 10 -37.47 43.42 -24.41
CA ILE A 10 -38.60 43.22 -25.34
C ILE A 10 -39.16 41.79 -25.21
N ALA A 11 -40.41 41.69 -24.77
CA ALA A 11 -41.35 40.66 -25.19
C ALA A 11 -42.31 41.33 -26.21
N PRO A 12 -42.96 40.61 -27.16
CA PRO A 12 -44.07 39.71 -26.79
C PRO A 12 -44.38 38.56 -27.78
N SER A 13 -45.55 37.96 -27.57
CA SER A 13 -46.44 37.30 -28.54
C SER A 13 -46.37 35.78 -28.69
N ALA A 14 -47.58 35.22 -28.79
CA ALA A 14 -47.89 33.80 -28.80
C ALA A 14 -48.79 33.47 -29.99
N GLU A 15 -48.71 32.25 -30.52
CA GLU A 15 -49.75 31.56 -31.29
C GLU A 15 -49.59 30.04 -31.04
N ARG A 16 -50.54 29.41 -30.32
CA ARG A 16 -51.74 28.73 -30.84
C ARG A 16 -51.46 27.49 -31.72
N SER A 17 -51.66 26.31 -31.15
CA SER A 17 -52.52 25.29 -31.77
C SER A 17 -53.04 24.25 -30.76
N LEU A 18 -54.35 24.06 -30.81
CA LEU A 18 -55.18 22.95 -30.31
C LEU A 18 -55.94 22.43 -31.57
N PRO A 19 -56.58 21.23 -31.64
CA PRO A 19 -57.48 20.73 -30.59
C PRO A 19 -57.76 19.20 -30.51
N ALA A 20 -58.80 18.89 -29.72
CA ALA A 20 -59.75 17.76 -29.84
C ALA A 20 -59.28 16.38 -29.35
N TRP A 21 -59.76 15.91 -28.19
CA TRP A 21 -61.04 15.17 -27.96
C TRP A 21 -60.77 13.64 -27.86
N ARG A 22 -61.44 12.83 -27.04
CA ARG A 22 -62.58 13.03 -26.11
C ARG A 22 -62.70 11.81 -25.15
N ALA A 23 -63.36 12.02 -24.01
CA ALA A 23 -64.00 11.01 -23.13
C ALA A 23 -63.07 9.96 -22.46
N GLY A 24 -63.36 9.46 -21.26
CA GLY A 24 -64.47 9.79 -20.35
C GLY A 24 -64.63 8.69 -19.29
N ALA A 25 -65.53 8.93 -18.32
CA ALA A 25 -65.95 8.01 -17.26
C ALA A 25 -64.88 7.59 -16.21
N VAL A 26 -65.19 7.35 -14.93
CA VAL A 26 -66.18 7.86 -13.97
C VAL A 26 -65.89 7.11 -12.66
N LEU A 27 -65.98 7.83 -11.55
CA LEU A 27 -66.32 7.40 -10.19
C LEU A 27 -66.63 5.88 -9.98
N CYS A 28 -65.83 5.20 -9.15
CA CYS A 28 -66.29 4.03 -8.37
C CYS A 28 -65.55 3.94 -7.02
N LEU A 29 -66.08 4.66 -6.03
CA LEU A 29 -65.94 4.28 -4.63
C LEU A 29 -66.74 2.99 -4.38
N ALA A 30 -66.32 2.21 -3.38
CA ALA A 30 -66.99 0.99 -2.87
C ALA A 30 -66.89 -0.28 -3.74
N LEU A 31 -65.95 -1.15 -3.36
CA LEU A 31 -66.31 -2.50 -2.91
C LEU A 31 -65.24 -3.06 -1.95
N LEU A 32 -65.50 -2.88 -0.65
CA LEU A 32 -64.93 -3.69 0.41
C LEU A 32 -65.33 -5.16 0.23
N LEU A 33 -64.62 -6.06 0.91
CA LEU A 33 -64.95 -7.48 1.15
C LEU A 33 -64.68 -8.46 -0.02
N SER A 34 -63.41 -8.83 -0.16
CA SER A 34 -63.05 -10.26 -0.28
C SER A 34 -61.61 -10.51 0.18
N SER A 35 -61.34 -10.20 1.45
CA SER A 35 -60.11 -10.66 2.11
C SER A 35 -60.11 -12.18 2.17
N GLY A 36 -59.44 -12.81 1.20
CA GLY A 36 -59.04 -14.21 1.27
C GLY A 36 -58.12 -14.37 2.48
N ALA A 37 -58.70 -14.76 3.61
CA ALA A 37 -57.98 -14.94 4.87
C ALA A 37 -57.07 -16.17 4.77
N ALA A 38 -55.90 -15.97 4.13
CA ALA A 38 -54.72 -16.78 4.38
C ALA A 38 -54.48 -16.73 5.89
N HIS A 39 -54.92 -17.79 6.59
CA HIS A 39 -54.65 -17.98 8.00
C HIS A 39 -53.17 -18.29 8.15
N GLY A 40 -52.34 -17.23 8.10
CA GLY A 40 -50.95 -17.29 8.48
C GLY A 40 -50.89 -17.87 9.88
N ALA A 41 -50.36 -19.08 10.00
CA ALA A 41 -50.20 -19.73 11.28
C ALA A 41 -49.43 -18.76 12.20
N ARG A 42 -49.98 -18.48 13.39
CA ARG A 42 -49.35 -17.53 14.33
C ARG A 42 -47.89 -17.95 14.52
N PRO A 43 -46.91 -17.03 14.31
CA PRO A 43 -45.50 -17.40 14.34
C PRO A 43 -45.18 -18.04 15.69
N THR A 44 -44.67 -19.26 15.65
CA THR A 44 -44.32 -20.02 16.85
C THR A 44 -43.19 -19.31 17.59
N GLU A 45 -43.10 -19.48 18.90
CA GLU A 45 -42.11 -18.73 19.69
C GLU A 45 -40.67 -18.97 19.21
N ARG A 46 -40.39 -20.19 18.71
CA ARG A 46 -39.11 -20.54 18.07
C ARG A 46 -38.89 -19.84 16.74
N SER A 47 -39.93 -19.59 15.92
CA SER A 47 -39.76 -18.84 14.67
C SER A 47 -39.46 -17.36 14.93
N LYS A 48 -40.03 -16.77 15.99
CA LYS A 48 -39.65 -15.43 16.47
C LYS A 48 -38.20 -15.39 16.97
N GLN A 49 -37.80 -16.39 17.76
CA GLN A 49 -36.41 -16.51 18.24
C GLN A 49 -35.41 -16.67 17.08
N LYS A 50 -35.74 -17.46 16.06
CA LYS A 50 -34.93 -17.58 14.84
C LYS A 50 -34.81 -16.23 14.13
N ALA A 51 -35.92 -15.53 13.87
CA ALA A 51 -35.90 -14.22 13.21
C ALA A 51 -35.10 -13.17 14.01
N ALA A 52 -35.16 -13.20 15.35
CA ALA A 52 -34.36 -12.33 16.20
C ALA A 52 -32.85 -12.66 16.12
N ALA A 53 -32.48 -13.95 16.09
CA ALA A 53 -31.10 -14.39 15.91
C ALA A 53 -30.56 -14.06 14.50
N GLU A 54 -31.39 -14.17 13.46
CA GLU A 54 -31.05 -13.74 12.09
C GLU A 54 -30.82 -12.23 12.00
N LEU A 55 -31.65 -11.41 12.65
CA LEU A 55 -31.45 -9.96 12.75
C LEU A 55 -30.15 -9.61 13.49
N GLN A 56 -29.85 -10.29 14.59
CA GLN A 56 -28.58 -10.13 15.30
C GLN A 56 -27.38 -10.53 14.42
N ARG A 57 -27.48 -11.64 13.67
CA ARG A 57 -26.42 -12.06 12.74
C ARG A 57 -26.21 -11.04 11.63
N ALA A 58 -27.28 -10.50 11.04
CA ALA A 58 -27.20 -9.44 10.03
C ALA A 58 -26.51 -8.17 10.59
N GLY A 59 -26.82 -7.77 11.82
CA GLY A 59 -26.14 -6.66 12.50
C GLY A 59 -24.66 -6.94 12.79
N LEU A 60 -24.29 -8.19 13.14
CA LEU A 60 -22.88 -8.59 13.29
C LEU A 60 -22.14 -8.60 11.94
N GLN A 61 -22.78 -9.07 10.87
CA GLN A 61 -22.22 -9.05 9.51
C GLN A 61 -21.96 -7.61 9.03
N GLN A 62 -22.89 -6.68 9.25
CA GLN A 62 -22.68 -5.25 8.96
C GLN A 62 -21.53 -4.64 9.76
N LYS A 63 -21.41 -4.96 11.06
CA LYS A 63 -20.27 -4.54 11.89
C LYS A 63 -18.96 -5.13 11.37
N LEU A 64 -18.95 -6.40 10.95
CA LEU A 64 -17.75 -7.05 10.43
C LEU A 64 -17.32 -6.45 9.07
N THR A 65 -18.24 -6.09 8.19
CA THR A 65 -17.89 -5.41 6.93
C THR A 65 -17.37 -3.99 7.17
N ALA A 66 -17.97 -3.25 8.10
CA ALA A 66 -17.45 -1.94 8.54
C ALA A 66 -16.04 -2.06 9.15
N LEU A 67 -15.83 -2.99 10.08
CA LEU A 67 -14.50 -3.25 10.67
C LEU A 67 -13.47 -3.68 9.63
N LYS A 68 -13.84 -4.51 8.64
CA LYS A 68 -12.94 -4.89 7.53
C LYS A 68 -12.56 -3.68 6.67
N ARG A 69 -13.51 -2.78 6.37
CA ARG A 69 -13.23 -1.52 5.66
C ARG A 69 -12.31 -0.60 6.47
N ASP A 70 -12.60 -0.39 7.75
CA ASP A 70 -11.78 0.39 8.67
C ASP A 70 -10.36 -0.16 8.81
N ILE A 71 -10.19 -1.47 8.90
CA ILE A 71 -8.88 -2.12 8.95
C ILE A 71 -8.11 -1.85 7.66
N SER A 72 -8.73 -2.03 6.50
CA SER A 72 -8.12 -1.73 5.18
C SER A 72 -7.70 -0.26 5.06
N GLN A 73 -8.56 0.68 5.49
CA GLN A 73 -8.22 2.12 5.50
C GLN A 73 -7.09 2.45 6.49
N THR A 74 -7.08 1.82 7.67
CA THR A 74 -6.00 2.00 8.67
C THR A 74 -4.69 1.37 8.20
N GLU A 75 -4.76 0.28 7.42
CA GLU A 75 -3.62 -0.40 6.83
C GLU A 75 -3.00 0.44 5.71
N SER A 76 -3.81 0.99 4.79
CA SER A 76 -3.36 1.98 3.79
C SER A 76 -2.69 3.18 4.45
N ALA A 77 -3.36 3.83 5.41
CA ALA A 77 -2.81 5.01 6.10
C ALA A 77 -1.52 4.71 6.89
N LYS A 78 -1.33 3.47 7.35
CA LYS A 78 -0.09 3.01 7.96
C LYS A 78 1.00 2.79 6.90
N ASP A 79 0.64 2.29 5.73
CA ASP A 79 1.59 2.10 4.63
C ASP A 79 2.06 3.44 4.07
N ASP A 80 1.16 4.41 3.86
CA ASP A 80 1.48 5.79 3.48
C ASP A 80 2.40 6.47 4.52
N ALA A 81 2.12 6.27 5.82
CA ALA A 81 2.96 6.77 6.91
C ALA A 81 4.33 6.07 6.98
N ALA A 82 4.44 4.83 6.51
CA ALA A 82 5.70 4.08 6.48
C ALA A 82 6.58 4.51 5.30
N ASP A 83 5.97 4.79 4.16
CA ASP A 83 6.68 5.23 2.96
C ASP A 83 7.15 6.69 3.11
N THR A 84 6.35 7.57 3.73
CA THR A 84 6.83 8.93 4.11
C THR A 84 7.89 8.92 5.23
N LEU A 85 7.87 7.93 6.13
CA LEU A 85 9.00 7.71 7.05
C LEU A 85 10.26 7.28 6.28
N ALA A 86 10.13 6.41 5.27
CA ALA A 86 11.24 5.97 4.43
C ALA A 86 11.93 7.14 3.72
N GLU A 87 11.14 8.03 3.10
CA GLU A 87 11.63 9.28 2.48
C GLU A 87 12.43 10.13 3.49
N SER A 88 11.96 10.21 4.74
CA SER A 88 12.64 10.92 5.83
C SER A 88 13.99 10.29 6.18
N GLU A 89 14.02 8.97 6.33
CA GLU A 89 15.22 8.22 6.68
C GLU A 89 16.26 8.21 5.56
N LEU A 90 15.81 8.26 4.30
CA LEU A 90 16.67 8.43 3.13
C LEU A 90 17.24 9.86 3.04
N ALA A 91 16.42 10.89 3.29
CA ALA A 91 16.87 12.28 3.34
C ALA A 91 17.92 12.49 4.45
N ILE A 92 17.67 11.97 5.66
CA ILE A 92 18.65 11.99 6.77
C ILE A 92 19.94 11.23 6.40
N SER A 93 19.82 10.10 5.70
CA SER A 93 20.99 9.36 5.21
C SER A 93 21.83 10.19 4.22
N ASN A 94 21.17 10.91 3.30
CA ASN A 94 21.83 11.77 2.32
C ASN A 94 22.48 13.01 2.96
N ALA A 95 21.79 13.71 3.87
CA ALA A 95 22.35 14.84 4.61
C ALA A 95 23.57 14.42 5.45
N ASN A 96 23.52 13.28 6.14
CA ASN A 96 24.67 12.74 6.86
C ASN A 96 25.85 12.37 5.95
N ARG A 97 25.59 11.96 4.70
CA ARG A 97 26.64 11.73 3.70
C ARG A 97 27.25 13.05 3.25
N ALA A 98 26.43 14.01 2.85
CA ALA A 98 26.88 15.35 2.44
C ALA A 98 27.72 16.04 3.51
N LEU A 99 27.29 15.99 4.79
CA LEU A 99 28.06 16.50 5.92
C LEU A 99 29.43 15.82 6.11
N ARG A 100 29.57 14.54 5.76
CA ARG A 100 30.86 13.83 5.82
C ARG A 100 31.77 14.20 4.65
N ASP A 101 31.20 14.33 3.46
CA ASP A 101 31.91 14.73 2.24
C ASP A 101 32.43 16.18 2.40
N LEU A 102 31.58 17.11 2.87
CA LEU A 102 31.95 18.49 3.23
C LEU A 102 33.04 18.55 4.30
N ALA A 103 32.96 17.71 5.34
CA ALA A 103 34.00 17.66 6.38
C ALA A 103 35.36 17.17 5.83
N GLN A 104 35.36 16.28 4.83
CA GLN A 104 36.58 15.89 4.13
C GLN A 104 37.13 17.05 3.30
N GLU A 105 36.29 17.71 2.51
CA GLU A 105 36.68 18.88 1.69
C GLU A 105 37.24 20.03 2.53
N GLN A 106 36.63 20.34 3.68
CA GLN A 106 37.15 21.31 4.64
C GLN A 106 38.52 20.92 5.20
N SER A 107 38.73 19.63 5.49
CA SER A 107 40.03 19.11 5.95
C SER A 107 41.12 19.26 4.89
N GLU A 108 40.84 18.85 3.65
CA GLU A 108 41.75 19.01 2.51
C GLU A 108 42.06 20.48 2.21
N THR A 109 41.05 21.36 2.32
CA THR A 109 41.18 22.81 2.14
C THR A 109 42.04 23.44 3.24
N SER A 110 41.89 23.00 4.50
CA SER A 110 42.76 23.41 5.61
C SER A 110 44.22 22.97 5.39
N VAL A 111 44.46 21.77 4.85
CA VAL A 111 45.82 21.32 4.48
C VAL A 111 46.42 22.20 3.37
N LYS A 112 45.64 22.53 2.33
CA LYS A 112 46.07 23.43 1.24
C LYS A 112 46.41 24.83 1.77
N LEU A 113 45.57 25.40 2.64
CA LEU A 113 45.79 26.71 3.25
C LEU A 113 47.06 26.74 4.10
N ASN A 114 47.32 25.70 4.90
CA ASN A 114 48.56 25.56 5.66
C ASN A 114 49.81 25.47 4.77
N ALA A 115 49.70 24.82 3.60
CA ALA A 115 50.79 24.76 2.63
C ALA A 115 51.06 26.13 1.97
N LEU A 116 50.02 26.84 1.50
CA LEU A 116 50.14 28.20 0.96
C LEU A 116 50.72 29.18 2.00
N GLY A 117 50.25 29.12 3.25
CA GLY A 117 50.79 29.92 4.35
C GLY A 117 52.23 29.58 4.74
N LYS A 118 52.77 28.41 4.33
CA LYS A 118 54.20 28.09 4.43
C LYS A 118 54.96 28.69 3.23
N GLU A 119 54.47 28.47 2.01
CA GLU A 119 55.06 29.01 0.77
C GLU A 119 55.18 30.54 0.83
N HIS A 120 54.14 31.24 1.29
CA HIS A 120 54.15 32.70 1.49
C HIS A 120 55.31 33.16 2.39
N ARG A 121 55.56 32.45 3.49
CA ARG A 121 56.66 32.76 4.42
C ARG A 121 58.04 32.51 3.80
N GLU A 122 58.19 31.43 3.04
CA GLU A 122 59.44 31.09 2.35
C GLU A 122 59.76 32.07 1.20
N LEU A 123 58.75 32.48 0.42
CA LEU A 123 58.87 33.53 -0.59
C LEU A 123 59.20 34.89 0.05
N THR A 124 58.51 35.27 1.13
CA THR A 124 58.78 36.53 1.87
C THR A 124 60.23 36.56 2.38
N ALA A 125 60.70 35.49 3.02
CA ALA A 125 62.08 35.39 3.50
C ALA A 125 63.11 35.43 2.35
N THR A 126 62.77 34.85 1.20
CA THR A 126 63.59 34.91 -0.01
C THR A 126 63.67 36.33 -0.58
N VAL A 127 62.54 37.04 -0.65
CA VAL A 127 62.48 38.46 -1.06
C VAL A 127 63.35 39.33 -0.16
N GLU A 128 63.24 39.20 1.16
CA GLU A 128 64.07 39.97 2.10
C GLU A 128 65.57 39.63 1.99
N LYS A 129 65.91 38.35 1.79
CA LYS A 129 67.30 37.94 1.52
C LYS A 129 67.86 38.56 0.24
N GLN A 130 67.09 38.56 -0.86
CA GLN A 130 67.50 39.17 -2.13
C GLN A 130 67.63 40.70 -2.01
N LYS A 131 66.69 41.37 -1.33
CA LYS A 131 66.80 42.81 -0.99
C LYS A 131 68.06 43.10 -0.18
N GLY A 132 68.38 42.29 0.81
CA GLY A 132 69.59 42.42 1.63
C GLY A 132 70.88 42.28 0.82
N GLN A 133 70.94 41.28 -0.08
CA GLN A 133 72.08 41.09 -0.99
C GLN A 133 72.25 42.27 -1.96
N LEU A 134 71.16 42.74 -2.58
CA LEU A 134 71.17 43.93 -3.44
C LEU A 134 71.61 45.19 -2.67
N SER A 135 71.12 45.36 -1.45
CA SER A 135 71.46 46.52 -0.59
C SER A 135 72.94 46.53 -0.21
N LYS A 136 73.54 45.34 0.00
CA LYS A 136 74.98 45.21 0.22
C LYS A 136 75.78 45.57 -1.04
N LEU A 137 75.41 45.03 -2.20
CA LEU A 137 76.08 45.33 -3.48
C LEU A 137 76.01 46.82 -3.84
N LEU A 138 74.84 47.46 -3.71
CA LEU A 138 74.67 48.89 -3.94
C LEU A 138 75.50 49.74 -2.97
N ARG A 139 75.61 49.32 -1.69
CA ARG A 139 76.47 49.99 -0.71
C ARG A 139 77.95 49.82 -1.04
N GLU A 140 78.38 48.62 -1.44
CA GLU A 140 79.77 48.37 -1.86
C GLU A 140 80.13 49.22 -3.09
N GLN A 141 79.25 49.30 -4.09
CA GLN A 141 79.43 50.18 -5.25
C GLN A 141 79.51 51.67 -4.85
N TYR A 142 78.67 52.13 -3.94
CA TYR A 142 78.67 53.51 -3.45
C TYR A 142 79.95 53.83 -2.64
N VAL A 143 80.33 52.96 -1.69
CA VAL A 143 81.47 53.15 -0.78
C VAL A 143 82.82 52.96 -1.49
N ALA A 144 82.89 52.14 -2.54
CA ALA A 144 84.05 52.08 -3.45
C ALA A 144 84.26 53.39 -4.26
N GLY A 145 83.44 54.42 -3.99
CA GLY A 145 83.53 55.72 -4.66
C GLY A 145 83.06 55.62 -6.10
N ASN A 146 81.95 54.90 -6.32
CA ASN A 146 81.29 54.63 -7.59
C ASN A 146 82.28 54.62 -8.76
N GLU A 147 82.87 53.46 -9.05
CA GLU A 147 83.59 53.24 -10.32
C GLU A 147 82.59 53.37 -11.45
N ASP A 148 82.28 54.62 -11.76
CA ASP A 148 81.14 54.99 -12.56
C ASP A 148 81.31 54.38 -13.92
N ARG A 149 80.19 54.13 -14.60
CA ARG A 149 80.26 53.79 -16.03
C ARG A 149 81.07 54.85 -16.78
N MET A 150 80.97 56.11 -16.33
CA MET A 150 81.82 57.23 -16.73
C MET A 150 83.31 57.06 -16.35
N LYS A 151 83.68 56.65 -15.13
CA LYS A 151 85.07 56.42 -14.74
C LYS A 151 85.73 55.32 -15.58
N LEU A 152 84.99 54.24 -15.85
CA LEU A 152 85.40 53.14 -16.74
C LEU A 152 85.52 53.56 -18.21
N LEU A 153 84.68 54.49 -18.68
CA LEU A 153 84.80 55.12 -20.01
C LEU A 153 85.94 56.15 -20.10
N LEU A 154 86.34 56.75 -18.98
CA LEU A 154 87.37 57.80 -18.90
C LEU A 154 88.75 57.29 -18.45
N SER A 155 88.89 56.00 -18.10
CA SER A 155 90.16 55.43 -17.61
C SER A 155 91.24 55.23 -18.66
N GLY A 156 90.89 55.29 -19.96
CA GLY A 156 91.81 55.03 -21.07
C GLY A 156 92.14 53.55 -21.30
N ASP A 157 91.41 52.64 -20.64
CA ASP A 157 91.55 51.19 -20.79
C ASP A 157 91.12 50.69 -22.19
N ASN A 158 91.34 49.40 -22.47
CA ASN A 158 90.96 48.80 -23.76
C ASN A 158 89.43 48.91 -24.01
N PRO A 159 88.97 49.54 -25.12
CA PRO A 159 87.55 49.81 -25.36
C PRO A 159 86.68 48.55 -25.45
N ASN A 160 87.24 47.44 -25.93
CA ASN A 160 86.51 46.16 -25.99
C ASN A 160 86.28 45.56 -24.60
N ARG A 161 87.24 45.75 -23.68
CA ARG A 161 87.11 45.32 -22.29
C ARG A 161 86.08 46.18 -21.56
N ILE A 162 86.17 47.51 -21.71
CA ILE A 162 85.22 48.46 -21.12
C ILE A 162 83.80 48.13 -21.57
N ASN A 163 83.56 47.95 -22.88
CA ASN A 163 82.24 47.59 -23.40
C ASN A 163 81.72 46.27 -22.79
N ARG A 164 82.53 45.20 -22.78
CA ARG A 164 82.13 43.92 -22.18
C ARG A 164 81.78 44.06 -20.71
N ASP A 165 82.60 44.76 -19.93
CA ASP A 165 82.45 44.87 -18.49
C ASP A 165 81.24 45.78 -18.14
N LEU A 166 80.95 46.80 -18.96
CA LEU A 166 79.69 47.58 -18.91
C LEU A 166 78.44 46.74 -19.24
N GLN A 167 78.51 45.87 -20.26
CA GLN A 167 77.42 44.97 -20.63
C GLN A 167 77.13 43.95 -19.52
N LEU A 168 78.17 43.40 -18.88
CA LEU A 168 78.02 42.51 -17.72
C LEU A 168 77.34 43.23 -16.55
N MET A 169 77.75 44.46 -16.23
CA MET A 169 77.11 45.28 -15.19
C MET A 169 75.63 45.57 -15.50
N ALA A 170 75.31 45.90 -16.76
CA ALA A 170 73.93 46.06 -17.19
C ALA A 170 73.12 44.76 -17.03
N TYR A 171 73.67 43.62 -17.51
CA TYR A 171 73.03 42.32 -17.41
C TYR A 171 72.73 41.91 -15.95
N VAL A 172 73.68 42.05 -15.03
CA VAL A 172 73.47 41.71 -13.61
C VAL A 172 72.35 42.56 -12.99
N SER A 173 72.36 43.88 -13.23
CA SER A 173 71.31 44.77 -12.72
C SER A 173 69.91 44.42 -13.27
N GLN A 174 69.81 44.10 -14.56
CA GLN A 174 68.56 43.68 -15.19
C GLN A 174 68.07 42.32 -14.71
N ALA A 175 68.98 41.36 -14.52
CA ALA A 175 68.66 40.04 -13.98
C ALA A 175 68.14 40.11 -12.53
N GLN A 176 68.78 40.92 -11.68
CA GLN A 176 68.34 41.15 -10.30
C GLN A 176 66.98 41.86 -10.23
N ALA A 177 66.74 42.86 -11.08
CA ALA A 177 65.46 43.54 -11.17
C ALA A 177 64.33 42.57 -11.60
N ARG A 178 64.57 41.76 -12.66
CA ARG A 178 63.60 40.75 -13.12
C ARG A 178 63.31 39.68 -12.06
N LEU A 179 64.31 39.24 -11.31
CA LEU A 179 64.14 38.28 -10.22
C LEU A 179 63.26 38.86 -9.10
N LEU A 180 63.55 40.07 -8.63
CA LEU A 180 62.75 40.73 -7.59
C LEU A 180 61.30 40.96 -8.05
N GLU A 181 61.09 41.30 -9.32
CA GLU A 181 59.75 41.46 -9.87
C GLU A 181 58.99 40.13 -9.94
N SER A 182 59.64 39.04 -10.39
CA SER A 182 59.01 37.70 -10.37
C SER A 182 58.69 37.22 -8.95
N LEU A 183 59.54 37.51 -7.96
CA LEU A 183 59.29 37.12 -6.57
C LEU A 183 58.13 37.91 -5.95
N ARG A 184 57.98 39.20 -6.31
CA ARG A 184 56.82 40.02 -5.90
C ARG A 184 55.53 39.52 -6.55
N ALA A 185 55.55 39.22 -7.85
CA ALA A 185 54.40 38.67 -8.56
C ALA A 185 53.96 37.32 -7.94
N ASN A 186 54.92 36.45 -7.61
CA ASN A 186 54.64 35.18 -6.93
C ASN A 186 54.05 35.39 -5.52
N LEU A 187 54.57 36.35 -4.75
CA LEU A 187 54.04 36.67 -3.42
C LEU A 187 52.57 37.13 -3.50
N LEU A 188 52.26 38.06 -4.39
CA LEU A 188 50.88 38.52 -4.64
C LEU A 188 49.96 37.40 -5.13
N ALA A 189 50.47 36.48 -5.95
CA ALA A 189 49.71 35.31 -6.40
C ALA A 189 49.40 34.35 -5.23
N VAL A 190 50.36 34.10 -4.33
CA VAL A 190 50.14 33.27 -3.14
C VAL A 190 49.20 33.95 -2.14
N GLU A 191 49.33 35.25 -1.92
CA GLU A 191 48.42 36.04 -1.07
C GLU A 191 46.97 35.97 -1.59
N LYS A 192 46.78 36.17 -2.91
CA LYS A 192 45.47 35.99 -3.55
C LYS A 192 44.95 34.56 -3.40
N ASN A 193 45.76 33.55 -3.74
CA ASN A 193 45.36 32.15 -3.62
C ASN A 193 44.98 31.78 -2.18
N GLN A 194 45.66 32.35 -1.18
CA GLN A 194 45.32 32.15 0.23
C GLN A 194 43.97 32.79 0.59
N ALA A 195 43.67 33.99 0.08
CA ALA A 195 42.36 34.63 0.27
C ALA A 195 41.23 33.85 -0.44
N ASP A 196 41.44 33.44 -1.70
CA ASP A 196 40.46 32.64 -2.46
C ASP A 196 40.17 31.29 -1.77
N VAL A 197 41.20 30.61 -1.23
CA VAL A 197 41.07 29.35 -0.48
C VAL A 197 40.42 29.55 0.90
N GLN A 198 40.64 30.68 1.56
CA GLN A 198 39.98 31.02 2.82
C GLN A 198 38.48 31.30 2.60
N ASN A 199 38.12 32.10 1.59
CA ASN A 199 36.73 32.35 1.24
C ASN A 199 35.99 31.04 0.90
N ALA A 200 36.59 30.16 0.08
CA ALA A 200 36.02 28.85 -0.25
C ALA A 200 35.85 27.95 0.99
N LYS A 201 36.73 28.05 1.99
CA LYS A 201 36.58 27.34 3.26
C LYS A 201 35.38 27.87 4.06
N ASP A 202 35.19 29.18 4.09
CA ASP A 202 34.09 29.82 4.83
C ASP A 202 32.74 29.54 4.16
N GLU A 203 32.67 29.54 2.83
CA GLU A 203 31.50 29.06 2.04
C GLU A 203 31.16 27.59 2.37
N LEU A 204 32.16 26.70 2.44
CA LEU A 204 31.96 25.31 2.85
C LEU A 204 31.49 25.17 4.30
N GLU A 205 31.83 26.10 5.19
CA GLU A 205 31.38 26.09 6.60
C GLU A 205 29.91 26.55 6.72
N GLU A 206 29.51 27.55 5.93
CA GLU A 206 28.12 28.00 5.80
C GLU A 206 27.21 26.88 5.27
N ILE A 207 27.56 26.26 4.14
CA ILE A 207 26.81 25.12 3.56
C ILE A 207 26.71 23.97 4.58
N ALA A 208 27.81 23.64 5.25
CA ALA A 208 27.81 22.58 6.26
C ALA A 208 26.96 22.92 7.50
N GLN A 209 26.71 24.20 7.78
CA GLN A 209 25.80 24.62 8.84
C GLN A 209 24.33 24.52 8.39
N GLU A 210 24.00 24.97 7.17
CA GLU A 210 22.65 24.80 6.61
C GLU A 210 22.22 23.33 6.59
N GLU A 211 23.10 22.42 6.14
CA GLU A 211 22.86 20.97 6.12
C GLU A 211 22.63 20.38 7.53
N ARG A 212 23.32 20.89 8.57
CA ARG A 212 23.07 20.48 9.97
C ARG A 212 21.69 20.92 10.44
N ASP A 213 21.30 22.16 10.13
CA ASP A 213 20.02 22.72 10.56
C ASP A 213 18.84 22.04 9.83
N GLN A 214 18.98 21.76 8.52
CA GLN A 214 18.03 20.93 7.77
C GLN A 214 17.92 19.51 8.35
N LYS A 215 19.05 18.87 8.68
CA LYS A 215 19.05 17.55 9.32
C LYS A 215 18.27 17.54 10.65
N VAL A 216 18.43 18.57 11.50
CA VAL A 216 17.68 18.67 12.77
C VAL A 216 16.17 18.75 12.52
N VAL A 217 15.72 19.44 11.48
CA VAL A 217 14.30 19.45 11.08
C VAL A 217 13.85 18.05 10.66
N LEU A 218 14.60 17.37 9.78
CA LEU A 218 14.28 16.02 9.31
C LEU A 218 14.21 14.99 10.46
N GLU A 219 15.10 15.08 11.45
CA GLU A 219 15.07 14.22 12.65
C GLU A 219 13.81 14.44 13.50
N GLN A 220 13.34 15.68 13.64
CA GLN A 220 12.05 15.96 14.29
C GLN A 220 10.87 15.39 13.49
N GLU A 221 10.90 15.47 12.16
CA GLU A 221 9.85 14.88 11.33
C GLU A 221 9.85 13.34 11.40
N LYS A 222 11.03 12.70 11.36
CA LYS A 222 11.22 11.25 11.57
C LYS A 222 10.58 10.82 12.89
N ALA A 223 10.86 11.53 13.99
CA ALA A 223 10.29 11.24 15.30
C ALA A 223 8.74 11.36 15.32
N ARG A 224 8.19 12.41 14.69
CA ARG A 224 6.74 12.60 14.54
C ARG A 224 6.11 11.45 13.74
N ARG A 225 6.65 11.13 12.55
CA ARG A 225 6.17 10.04 11.67
C ARG A 225 6.26 8.67 12.37
N ALA A 226 7.35 8.38 13.07
CA ALA A 226 7.50 7.15 13.87
C ALA A 226 6.44 7.02 14.97
N SER A 227 6.14 8.10 15.69
CA SER A 227 5.06 8.09 16.71
C SER A 227 3.67 7.87 16.09
N MET A 228 3.41 8.42 14.90
CA MET A 228 2.16 8.19 14.17
C MET A 228 2.01 6.73 13.76
N LEU A 229 3.08 6.12 13.23
CA LEU A 229 3.13 4.69 12.89
C LEU A 229 2.90 3.78 14.10
N ALA A 230 3.50 4.09 15.24
CA ALA A 230 3.27 3.37 16.49
C ALA A 230 1.77 3.41 16.87
N ASN A 231 1.17 4.61 16.87
CA ASN A 231 -0.25 4.80 17.16
C ASN A 231 -1.18 4.06 16.17
N LEU A 232 -0.88 4.12 14.87
CA LEU A 232 -1.65 3.40 13.84
C LEU A 232 -1.53 1.88 14.01
N SER A 233 -0.34 1.36 14.30
CA SER A 233 -0.13 -0.08 14.51
C SER A 233 -0.88 -0.61 15.73
N GLN A 234 -0.89 0.13 16.85
CA GLN A 234 -1.67 -0.21 18.06
C GLN A 234 -3.18 -0.22 17.77
N ARG A 235 -3.70 0.80 17.07
CA ARG A 235 -5.12 0.85 16.66
C ARG A 235 -5.49 -0.32 15.74
N LEU A 236 -4.60 -0.68 14.82
CA LEU A 236 -4.81 -1.76 13.86
C LEU A 236 -4.83 -3.13 14.56
N VAL A 237 -3.95 -3.37 15.54
CA VAL A 237 -3.98 -4.56 16.41
C VAL A 237 -5.29 -4.62 17.22
N ALA A 238 -5.74 -3.49 17.78
CA ALA A 238 -7.01 -3.41 18.51
C ALA A 238 -8.21 -3.72 17.61
N LYS A 239 -8.32 -3.08 16.43
CA LYS A 239 -9.39 -3.33 15.45
C LYS A 239 -9.38 -4.79 14.95
N ARG A 240 -8.20 -5.39 14.68
CA ARG A 240 -8.11 -6.82 14.30
C ARG A 240 -8.58 -7.75 15.42
N LYS A 241 -8.28 -7.44 16.68
CA LYS A 241 -8.77 -8.19 17.85
C LYS A 241 -10.30 -8.08 18.00
N GLU A 242 -10.86 -6.90 17.78
CA GLU A 242 -12.31 -6.67 17.77
C GLU A 242 -13.00 -7.43 16.64
N ALA A 243 -12.50 -7.33 15.40
CA ALA A 243 -13.03 -8.05 14.25
C ALA A 243 -13.04 -9.57 14.49
N GLY A 244 -11.97 -10.14 15.06
CA GLY A 244 -11.91 -11.55 15.44
C GLY A 244 -12.85 -11.95 16.60
N ASN A 245 -13.31 -11.00 17.43
CA ASN A 245 -14.39 -11.26 18.38
C ASN A 245 -15.74 -11.31 17.67
N VAL A 246 -16.04 -10.29 16.84
CA VAL A 246 -17.28 -10.18 16.07
C VAL A 246 -17.46 -11.37 15.11
N GLU A 247 -16.40 -11.83 14.45
CA GLU A 247 -16.42 -13.01 13.58
C GLU A 247 -16.74 -14.30 14.36
N ARG A 248 -16.21 -14.46 15.57
CA ARG A 248 -16.57 -15.59 16.45
C ARG A 248 -18.02 -15.49 16.95
N ASP A 249 -18.53 -14.29 17.19
CA ASP A 249 -19.94 -14.07 17.52
C ASP A 249 -20.87 -14.37 16.34
N GLU A 250 -20.51 -13.96 15.13
CA GLU A 250 -21.24 -14.30 13.91
C GLU A 250 -21.32 -15.82 13.71
N GLN A 251 -20.18 -16.52 13.85
CA GLN A 251 -20.13 -17.99 13.78
C GLN A 251 -21.00 -18.64 14.86
N ARG A 252 -20.98 -18.13 16.10
CA ARG A 252 -21.86 -18.62 17.18
C ARG A 252 -23.35 -18.41 16.85
N MET A 253 -23.72 -17.26 16.29
CA MET A 253 -25.10 -16.98 15.89
C MET A 253 -25.54 -17.78 14.67
N GLY A 254 -24.67 -18.03 13.69
CA GLY A 254 -24.93 -18.96 12.58
C GLY A 254 -25.28 -20.35 13.09
N ASN A 255 -24.41 -20.94 13.92
CA ASN A 255 -24.65 -22.22 14.55
C ASN A 255 -25.94 -22.28 15.40
N LEU A 256 -26.39 -21.16 15.97
CA LEU A 256 -27.66 -21.07 16.69
C LEU A 256 -28.86 -21.04 15.72
N VAL A 257 -28.80 -20.24 14.66
CA VAL A 257 -29.83 -20.17 13.60
C VAL A 257 -30.01 -21.53 12.93
N ASP A 258 -28.92 -22.24 12.63
CA ASP A 258 -28.96 -23.58 12.01
C ASP A 258 -29.62 -24.61 12.95
N LYS A 259 -29.27 -24.59 14.24
CA LYS A 259 -29.94 -25.44 15.26
C LYS A 259 -31.42 -25.11 15.41
N LEU A 260 -31.79 -23.82 15.43
CA LEU A 260 -33.19 -23.40 15.51
C LEU A 260 -33.97 -23.78 14.25
N ALA A 261 -33.36 -23.65 13.06
CA ALA A 261 -33.96 -24.07 11.80
C ALA A 261 -34.28 -25.57 11.82
N LYS A 262 -33.30 -26.41 12.19
CA LYS A 262 -33.50 -27.86 12.32
C LYS A 262 -34.60 -28.22 13.32
N LEU A 263 -34.63 -27.57 14.50
CA LEU A 263 -35.68 -27.79 15.50
C LEU A 263 -37.08 -27.30 15.06
N ILE A 264 -37.16 -26.29 14.19
CA ILE A 264 -38.42 -25.83 13.59
C ILE A 264 -38.89 -26.82 12.52
N GLU A 265 -37.99 -27.34 11.69
CA GLU A 265 -38.29 -28.39 10.70
C GLU A 265 -38.76 -29.68 11.38
N GLU A 266 -38.10 -30.13 12.44
CA GLU A 266 -38.51 -31.28 13.26
C GLU A 266 -39.91 -31.08 13.86
N GLN A 267 -40.21 -29.88 14.40
CA GLN A 267 -41.55 -29.57 14.92
C GLN A 267 -42.61 -29.45 13.82
N ALA A 268 -42.28 -28.88 12.66
CA ALA A 268 -43.19 -28.77 11.53
C ALA A 268 -43.49 -30.14 10.93
N ALA A 269 -42.48 -31.01 10.80
CA ALA A 269 -42.64 -32.39 10.35
C ALA A 269 -43.47 -33.21 11.35
N ALA A 270 -43.23 -33.07 12.66
CA ALA A 270 -44.04 -33.71 13.70
C ALA A 270 -45.50 -33.24 13.66
N ALA A 271 -45.76 -31.94 13.58
CA ALA A 271 -47.11 -31.38 13.50
C ALA A 271 -47.81 -31.74 12.17
N ALA A 272 -47.08 -31.86 11.07
CA ALA A 272 -47.61 -32.34 9.78
C ALA A 272 -47.91 -33.84 9.81
N ALA A 273 -47.08 -34.66 10.48
CA ALA A 273 -47.33 -36.07 10.71
C ALA A 273 -48.52 -36.28 11.65
N GLU A 274 -48.67 -35.45 12.69
CA GLU A 274 -49.83 -35.45 13.57
C GLU A 274 -51.10 -35.03 12.84
N LYS A 275 -51.07 -33.96 12.01
CA LYS A 275 -52.18 -33.59 11.12
C LYS A 275 -52.54 -34.73 10.16
N LYS A 276 -51.55 -35.36 9.50
CA LYS A 276 -51.80 -36.54 8.64
C LYS A 276 -52.43 -37.69 9.42
N ARG A 277 -51.98 -37.94 10.65
CA ARG A 277 -52.55 -38.98 11.53
C ARG A 277 -53.97 -38.63 11.97
N GLN A 278 -54.27 -37.37 12.27
CA GLN A 278 -55.62 -36.88 12.55
C GLN A 278 -56.53 -36.96 11.32
N GLN A 279 -56.01 -36.65 10.12
CA GLN A 279 -56.72 -36.81 8.85
C GLN A 279 -57.03 -38.29 8.57
N LEU A 280 -56.04 -39.18 8.66
CA LEU A 280 -56.23 -40.63 8.53
C LEU A 280 -57.23 -41.19 9.56
N LEU A 281 -57.18 -40.73 10.82
CA LEU A 281 -58.16 -41.11 11.85
C LEU A 281 -59.57 -40.54 11.57
N ALA A 282 -59.66 -39.34 10.99
CA ALA A 282 -60.93 -38.75 10.56
C ALA A 282 -61.52 -39.48 9.35
N GLU A 283 -60.69 -39.85 8.37
CA GLU A 283 -61.05 -40.70 7.23
C GLU A 283 -61.47 -42.09 7.68
N GLN A 284 -60.74 -42.74 8.60
CA GLN A 284 -61.15 -44.02 9.19
C GLN A 284 -62.49 -43.90 9.95
N ARG A 285 -62.71 -42.82 10.71
CA ARG A 285 -64.00 -42.55 11.38
C ARG A 285 -65.12 -42.27 10.38
N ALA A 286 -64.84 -41.58 9.28
CA ALA A 286 -65.80 -41.31 8.21
C ALA A 286 -66.16 -42.60 7.46
N ALA A 287 -65.17 -43.43 7.11
CA ALA A 287 -65.35 -44.74 6.50
C ALA A 287 -66.11 -45.70 7.43
N ALA A 288 -65.80 -45.72 8.73
CA ALA A 288 -66.53 -46.52 9.72
C ALA A 288 -67.99 -46.05 9.86
N LYS A 289 -68.25 -44.73 9.87
CA LYS A 289 -69.63 -44.18 9.83
C LYS A 289 -70.35 -44.51 8.52
N ALA A 290 -69.67 -44.46 7.38
CA ALA A 290 -70.23 -44.81 6.08
C ALA A 290 -70.55 -46.31 6.01
N ALA A 291 -69.70 -47.19 6.54
CA ALA A 291 -69.94 -48.63 6.64
C ALA A 291 -71.09 -48.95 7.61
N ALA A 292 -71.19 -48.25 8.75
CA ALA A 292 -72.32 -48.37 9.66
C ALA A 292 -73.63 -47.86 9.02
N ALA A 293 -73.59 -46.76 8.26
CA ALA A 293 -74.73 -46.25 7.51
C ALA A 293 -75.12 -47.18 6.35
N ALA A 294 -74.16 -47.83 5.70
CA ALA A 294 -74.40 -48.84 4.67
C ALA A 294 -75.09 -50.07 5.27
N LYS A 295 -74.59 -50.61 6.40
CA LYS A 295 -75.25 -51.70 7.14
C LYS A 295 -76.66 -51.31 7.61
N ALA A 296 -76.84 -50.10 8.15
CA ALA A 296 -78.16 -49.61 8.52
C ALA A 296 -79.09 -49.40 7.32
N ALA A 297 -78.56 -49.04 6.14
CA ALA A 297 -79.32 -48.94 4.89
C ALA A 297 -79.65 -50.31 4.29
N GLU A 298 -78.79 -51.31 4.50
CA GLU A 298 -78.99 -52.72 4.15
C GLU A 298 -80.05 -53.35 5.04
N GLU A 299 -79.94 -53.24 6.37
CA GLU A 299 -81.00 -53.61 7.34
C GLU A 299 -82.33 -52.88 7.04
N LYS A 300 -82.27 -51.60 6.66
CA LYS A 300 -83.47 -50.84 6.27
C LYS A 300 -84.02 -51.31 4.92
N ARG A 301 -83.18 -51.75 3.98
CA ARG A 301 -83.59 -52.41 2.73
C ARG A 301 -84.24 -53.75 3.00
N GLU A 302 -83.68 -54.58 3.87
CA GLU A 302 -84.29 -55.85 4.30
C GLU A 302 -85.62 -55.61 5.00
N ARG A 303 -85.70 -54.66 5.93
CA ARG A 303 -86.97 -54.26 6.58
C ARG A 303 -87.98 -53.72 5.57
N LEU A 304 -87.55 -52.97 4.54
CA LEU A 304 -88.42 -52.50 3.46
C LEU A 304 -88.88 -53.63 2.53
N LEU A 305 -88.02 -54.61 2.22
CA LEU A 305 -88.37 -55.80 1.45
C LEU A 305 -89.33 -56.70 2.23
N ALA A 306 -89.09 -56.91 3.52
CA ALA A 306 -90.00 -57.64 4.42
C ALA A 306 -91.34 -56.89 4.62
N ALA A 307 -91.33 -55.55 4.64
CA ALA A 307 -92.54 -54.75 4.64
C ALA A 307 -93.29 -54.84 3.31
N ARG A 308 -92.57 -54.83 2.16
CA ARG A 308 -93.17 -55.00 0.83
C ARG A 308 -93.79 -56.39 0.69
N ALA A 309 -93.11 -57.44 1.15
CA ALA A 309 -93.63 -58.81 1.20
C ALA A 309 -94.88 -58.91 2.09
N LYS A 310 -94.93 -58.21 3.24
CA LYS A 310 -96.14 -58.13 4.08
C LYS A 310 -97.29 -57.37 3.38
N VAL A 311 -97.00 -56.29 2.67
CA VAL A 311 -98.00 -55.53 1.91
C VAL A 311 -98.50 -56.34 0.70
N GLU A 312 -97.64 -57.07 0.02
CA GLU A 312 -98.00 -57.98 -1.08
C GLU A 312 -98.84 -59.17 -0.57
N ALA A 313 -98.50 -59.75 0.59
CA ALA A 313 -99.34 -60.77 1.23
C ALA A 313 -100.72 -60.21 1.65
N GLN A 314 -100.78 -58.98 2.17
CA GLN A 314 -102.05 -58.30 2.47
C GLN A 314 -102.83 -57.91 1.20
N ALA A 315 -102.15 -57.59 0.10
CA ALA A 315 -102.77 -57.33 -1.20
C ALA A 315 -103.32 -58.63 -1.82
N GLN A 316 -102.62 -59.76 -1.68
CA GLN A 316 -103.12 -61.07 -2.09
C GLN A 316 -104.35 -61.52 -1.26
N ALA A 317 -104.36 -61.23 0.05
CA ALA A 317 -105.53 -61.46 0.89
C ALA A 317 -106.72 -60.56 0.50
N ARG A 318 -106.49 -59.30 0.14
CA ARG A 318 -107.55 -58.39 -0.37
C ARG A 318 -108.01 -58.76 -1.78
N ALA A 319 -107.12 -59.24 -2.65
CA ALA A 319 -107.46 -59.69 -4.00
C ALA A 319 -108.30 -60.99 -4.01
N LEU A 320 -108.18 -61.83 -2.96
CA LEU A 320 -109.11 -62.94 -2.74
C LEU A 320 -110.49 -62.44 -2.29
N ALA A 321 -110.55 -61.42 -1.45
CA ALA A 321 -111.82 -60.81 -0.99
C ALA A 321 -112.55 -59.98 -2.08
N GLU A 322 -111.84 -59.35 -3.01
CA GLU A 322 -112.44 -58.68 -4.18
C GLU A 322 -112.87 -59.67 -5.28
N ARG A 323 -112.21 -60.84 -5.38
CA ARG A 323 -112.53 -61.86 -6.39
C ARG A 323 -113.93 -62.48 -6.25
N GLU A 324 -114.47 -62.56 -5.03
CA GLU A 324 -115.88 -62.97 -4.83
C GLU A 324 -116.88 -61.85 -5.17
N ARG A 325 -116.44 -60.58 -5.12
CA ARG A 325 -117.34 -59.41 -5.21
C ARG A 325 -117.49 -58.86 -6.63
N LEU A 326 -116.55 -59.16 -7.52
CA LEU A 326 -116.54 -58.70 -8.93
C LEU A 326 -116.78 -59.82 -9.94
N ALA A 327 -117.19 -61.01 -9.48
CA ALA A 327 -117.79 -62.06 -10.33
C ALA A 327 -119.22 -61.72 -10.83
N ARG A 328 -119.68 -60.49 -10.56
CA ARG A 328 -121.00 -59.95 -10.90
C ARG A 328 -120.94 -58.63 -11.69
N GLU A 329 -119.96 -58.47 -12.57
CA GLU A 329 -120.16 -57.56 -13.71
C GLU A 329 -119.49 -58.07 -14.99
N GLN A 330 -120.30 -58.16 -16.04
CA GLN A 330 -119.92 -58.77 -17.30
C GLN A 330 -119.01 -57.85 -18.12
N GLN A 331 -117.96 -58.46 -18.67
CA GLN A 331 -117.66 -58.47 -20.10
C GLN A 331 -118.28 -57.32 -20.95
N SER A 332 -117.49 -56.33 -21.35
CA SER A 332 -117.38 -55.97 -22.78
C SER A 332 -116.21 -55.02 -23.08
N LYS A 333 -115.59 -55.20 -24.27
CA LYS A 333 -114.71 -54.27 -25.03
C LYS A 333 -113.38 -53.87 -24.36
N SER A 334 -112.16 -54.19 -24.85
CA SER A 334 -111.58 -54.37 -26.19
C SER A 334 -111.28 -53.08 -26.99
N GLY A 335 -109.99 -52.78 -27.15
CA GLY A 335 -109.38 -51.74 -28.03
C GLY A 335 -108.03 -51.25 -27.47
N LYS A 336 -106.85 -51.70 -27.93
CA LYS A 336 -106.11 -51.35 -29.18
C LYS A 336 -105.54 -49.90 -29.21
N ILE A 337 -104.29 -49.60 -29.61
CA ILE A 337 -103.07 -50.40 -29.91
C ILE A 337 -101.81 -49.48 -30.13
N LYS A 338 -100.59 -49.93 -29.77
CA LYS A 338 -99.25 -49.63 -30.42
C LYS A 338 -98.58 -48.20 -30.32
N PRO A 339 -97.28 -48.01 -30.70
CA PRO A 339 -96.02 -48.56 -30.08
C PRO A 339 -94.78 -47.59 -30.17
N GLN A 340 -93.54 -48.14 -30.28
CA GLN A 340 -92.22 -47.52 -30.63
C GLN A 340 -91.46 -46.87 -29.43
N THR A 341 -90.21 -47.21 -29.01
CA THR A 341 -89.03 -47.96 -29.56
C THR A 341 -88.25 -47.20 -30.66
N PRO A 342 -86.89 -47.17 -30.75
CA PRO A 342 -85.79 -47.71 -29.91
C PRO A 342 -84.68 -46.67 -29.50
N ALA A 343 -83.52 -47.20 -29.06
CA ALA A 343 -82.21 -46.58 -28.69
C ALA A 343 -81.46 -45.83 -29.86
N PRO A 344 -80.19 -45.32 -29.77
CA PRO A 344 -79.13 -45.51 -28.75
C PRO A 344 -78.20 -44.29 -28.38
N VAL A 345 -77.15 -44.58 -27.60
CA VAL A 345 -75.90 -43.81 -27.23
C VAL A 345 -75.21 -43.09 -28.44
N PRO A 346 -74.28 -42.07 -28.30
CA PRO A 346 -73.10 -42.06 -27.39
C PRO A 346 -72.45 -40.69 -26.94
N VAL A 347 -71.30 -40.79 -26.23
CA VAL A 347 -70.16 -39.83 -25.98
C VAL A 347 -70.34 -38.56 -25.08
N PRO A 348 -69.37 -38.24 -24.19
CA PRO A 348 -69.35 -36.99 -23.39
C PRO A 348 -68.28 -35.95 -23.80
N VAL A 349 -68.55 -34.66 -23.51
CA VAL A 349 -67.57 -33.57 -23.31
C VAL A 349 -68.15 -32.58 -22.29
N PRO A 350 -67.36 -31.91 -21.42
CA PRO A 350 -66.94 -30.54 -21.77
C PRO A 350 -65.55 -30.11 -21.25
N VAL A 351 -65.00 -29.05 -21.85
CA VAL A 351 -63.90 -28.20 -21.33
C VAL A 351 -64.52 -26.85 -20.91
N PRO A 352 -63.98 -26.08 -19.94
CA PRO A 352 -62.76 -25.29 -20.19
C PRO A 352 -61.78 -25.18 -19.00
N ALA A 353 -60.53 -24.82 -19.29
CA ALA A 353 -59.55 -24.33 -18.32
C ALA A 353 -58.78 -23.13 -18.92
N PRO A 354 -58.51 -22.05 -18.16
CA PRO A 354 -57.76 -20.89 -18.66
C PRO A 354 -56.24 -21.05 -18.50
N ALA A 355 -55.47 -20.28 -19.29
CA ALA A 355 -54.01 -20.13 -19.19
C ALA A 355 -53.58 -19.43 -17.88
N PRO A 356 -52.27 -19.34 -17.51
CA PRO A 356 -51.42 -18.29 -18.15
C PRO A 356 -49.86 -18.45 -18.11
N VAL A 357 -49.18 -17.47 -18.73
CA VAL A 357 -47.78 -16.96 -18.58
C VAL A 357 -46.53 -17.82 -18.96
N PRO A 358 -45.69 -17.32 -19.88
CA PRO A 358 -44.24 -17.54 -19.93
C PRO A 358 -43.44 -16.35 -19.34
N ALA A 359 -42.28 -16.58 -18.72
CA ALA A 359 -41.41 -15.52 -18.17
C ALA A 359 -39.98 -15.57 -18.78
N PRO A 360 -39.55 -14.52 -19.52
CA PRO A 360 -38.16 -14.32 -19.98
C PRO A 360 -37.31 -13.52 -18.95
N PRO A 361 -35.98 -13.35 -19.16
CA PRO A 361 -35.07 -12.96 -18.08
C PRO A 361 -34.98 -11.44 -17.82
N VAL A 362 -34.55 -11.09 -16.61
CA VAL A 362 -34.28 -9.72 -16.15
C VAL A 362 -32.84 -9.32 -16.51
N LYS A 363 -32.67 -8.12 -17.09
CA LYS A 363 -31.37 -7.47 -17.29
C LYS A 363 -30.97 -6.71 -16.02
N LEU A 364 -29.67 -6.67 -15.71
CA LEU A 364 -29.12 -5.71 -14.76
C LEU A 364 -28.82 -4.40 -15.49
N ASP A 365 -29.19 -3.28 -14.87
CA ASP A 365 -28.60 -1.97 -15.17
C ASP A 365 -27.45 -1.69 -14.16
N PRO A 366 -26.38 -0.96 -14.55
CA PRO A 366 -25.21 -0.75 -13.69
C PRO A 366 -25.45 0.36 -12.66
N ILE A 367 -24.89 0.20 -11.45
CA ILE A 367 -24.83 1.28 -10.44
C ILE A 367 -23.62 2.18 -10.71
N ASP A 368 -23.82 3.48 -10.53
CA ASP A 368 -22.85 4.54 -10.81
C ASP A 368 -21.47 4.34 -10.16
N ASN A 369 -20.45 4.64 -10.97
CA ASN A 369 -19.05 4.58 -10.59
C ASN A 369 -18.67 5.87 -9.85
N VAL A 370 -18.60 5.85 -8.52
CA VAL A 370 -18.21 7.02 -7.72
C VAL A 370 -16.69 7.12 -7.66
N GLU A 371 -16.16 8.07 -8.40
CA GLU A 371 -14.74 8.41 -8.51
C GLU A 371 -14.16 8.93 -7.18
N PRO A 372 -12.99 8.44 -6.72
CA PRO A 372 -12.35 8.95 -5.50
C PRO A 372 -11.68 10.32 -5.74
N PRO A 373 -11.71 11.24 -4.76
CA PRO A 373 -11.19 12.59 -4.94
C PRO A 373 -9.66 12.61 -5.07
N GLN A 374 -9.17 13.30 -6.11
CA GLN A 374 -7.75 13.55 -6.33
C GLN A 374 -7.23 14.52 -5.26
N ILE A 375 -6.29 14.07 -4.43
CA ILE A 375 -5.56 14.94 -3.51
C ILE A 375 -4.51 15.70 -4.32
N ALA A 376 -4.52 17.03 -4.20
CA ALA A 376 -3.63 17.89 -4.96
C ALA A 376 -2.15 17.60 -4.66
N ARG A 377 -1.44 17.14 -5.69
CA ARG A 377 0.02 17.06 -5.70
C ARG A 377 0.57 18.47 -5.52
N VAL A 378 1.23 18.74 -4.41
CA VAL A 378 2.01 19.97 -4.25
C VAL A 378 3.18 19.89 -5.23
N GLU A 379 3.18 20.77 -6.23
CA GLU A 379 4.29 20.87 -7.16
C GLU A 379 5.54 21.37 -6.40
N PRO A 380 6.72 20.76 -6.61
CA PRO A 380 7.95 21.31 -6.05
C PRO A 380 8.18 22.70 -6.63
N LYS A 381 8.39 23.67 -5.74
CA LYS A 381 8.76 25.04 -6.09
C LYS A 381 9.96 25.00 -7.05
N PRO A 382 9.94 25.73 -8.19
CA PRO A 382 11.03 25.69 -9.14
C PRO A 382 12.33 26.15 -8.47
N GLU A 383 13.36 25.31 -8.57
CA GLU A 383 14.73 25.65 -8.14
C GLU A 383 15.23 26.89 -8.90
N PRO A 384 16.00 27.78 -8.25
CA PRO A 384 16.64 28.87 -8.96
C PRO A 384 17.60 28.31 -10.01
N LYS A 385 17.33 28.66 -11.26
CA LYS A 385 18.14 28.29 -12.43
C LYS A 385 19.60 28.70 -12.18
N PRO A 386 20.57 27.77 -12.20
CA PRO A 386 21.96 28.12 -11.92
C PRO A 386 22.46 29.14 -12.95
N GLU A 387 23.10 30.20 -12.46
CA GLU A 387 23.80 31.15 -13.32
C GLU A 387 24.94 30.44 -14.07
N PRO A 388 25.22 30.81 -15.34
CA PRO A 388 26.23 30.14 -16.13
C PRO A 388 27.63 30.44 -15.59
N ARG A 389 28.17 29.51 -14.79
CA ARG A 389 29.59 29.46 -14.44
C ARG A 389 30.41 29.43 -15.75
N PRO A 390 31.48 30.24 -15.89
CA PRO A 390 32.29 30.25 -17.11
C PRO A 390 32.85 28.86 -17.42
N GLU A 391 32.71 28.45 -18.68
CA GLU A 391 33.07 27.12 -19.15
C GLU A 391 34.58 26.83 -18.93
N PRO A 392 34.95 25.70 -18.31
CA PRO A 392 36.31 25.20 -18.38
C PRO A 392 36.64 24.82 -19.83
N LYS A 393 37.84 25.19 -20.28
CA LYS A 393 38.41 24.74 -21.56
C LYS A 393 38.34 23.21 -21.67
N PRO A 394 38.08 22.63 -22.87
CA PRO A 394 37.98 21.18 -23.02
C PRO A 394 39.33 20.51 -22.76
N GLU A 395 39.47 19.92 -21.58
CA GLU A 395 40.47 18.90 -21.29
C GLU A 395 40.03 17.57 -21.96
N PRO A 396 40.95 16.68 -22.38
CA PRO A 396 40.58 15.52 -23.20
C PRO A 396 39.63 14.58 -22.46
N GLU A 397 38.71 13.95 -23.20
CA GLU A 397 37.70 13.00 -22.71
C GLU A 397 38.35 11.84 -21.92
N ALA A 398 38.51 12.06 -20.60
CA ALA A 398 39.05 11.07 -19.69
C ALA A 398 38.06 9.91 -19.61
N ALA A 399 38.58 8.71 -19.91
CA ALA A 399 37.85 7.46 -20.05
C ALA A 399 36.63 7.31 -19.13
N ARG A 400 35.51 6.88 -19.73
CA ARG A 400 34.39 6.25 -18.99
C ARG A 400 34.97 5.31 -17.93
N PRO A 401 34.55 5.37 -16.66
CA PRO A 401 35.14 4.56 -15.61
C PRO A 401 34.97 3.08 -15.95
N THR A 402 36.06 2.46 -16.41
CA THR A 402 36.13 1.03 -16.64
C THR A 402 35.91 0.34 -15.31
N LEU A 403 34.87 -0.49 -15.26
CA LEU A 403 34.47 -1.21 -14.06
C LEU A 403 35.69 -1.95 -13.49
N ALA A 404 36.17 -1.52 -12.31
CA ALA A 404 37.25 -2.22 -11.61
C ALA A 404 36.91 -3.72 -11.49
N PRO A 405 37.87 -4.64 -11.72
CA PRO A 405 37.58 -6.07 -11.66
C PRO A 405 37.01 -6.43 -10.29
N ALA A 406 35.98 -7.29 -10.29
CA ALA A 406 35.47 -7.88 -9.06
C ALA A 406 36.59 -8.66 -8.33
N PRO A 407 36.53 -8.84 -7.00
CA PRO A 407 37.49 -9.68 -6.29
C PRO A 407 37.54 -11.07 -6.93
N PRO A 408 38.73 -11.70 -7.04
CA PRO A 408 38.86 -13.00 -7.69
C PRO A 408 37.99 -14.06 -7.00
N ASP A 409 37.27 -14.84 -7.81
CA ASP A 409 36.32 -15.84 -7.32
C ASP A 409 36.95 -16.80 -6.32
N GLY A 410 36.25 -17.03 -5.20
CA GLY A 410 36.70 -17.90 -4.11
C GLY A 410 37.54 -17.21 -3.02
N ALA A 411 38.05 -15.99 -3.24
CA ALA A 411 38.86 -15.28 -2.23
C ALA A 411 38.09 -14.98 -0.93
N PHE A 412 36.76 -14.81 -0.99
CA PHE A 412 35.94 -14.67 0.21
C PHE A 412 35.89 -15.98 1.02
N ALA A 413 35.82 -17.15 0.35
CA ALA A 413 35.61 -18.44 1.01
C ALA A 413 36.75 -18.86 1.94
N SER A 414 37.98 -18.42 1.67
CA SER A 414 39.14 -18.65 2.55
C SER A 414 39.11 -17.83 3.84
N LEU A 415 38.27 -16.79 3.93
CA LEU A 415 38.13 -15.93 5.12
C LEU A 415 37.16 -16.51 6.17
N LYS A 416 36.64 -17.73 5.96
CA LYS A 416 35.72 -18.39 6.90
C LYS A 416 36.37 -18.53 8.30
N GLY A 417 35.72 -17.92 9.29
CA GLY A 417 36.17 -17.91 10.69
C GLY A 417 37.24 -16.86 10.98
N GLN A 418 37.56 -15.98 10.02
CA GLN A 418 38.59 -14.94 10.14
C GLN A 418 38.02 -13.51 10.02
N LEU A 419 36.75 -13.36 9.63
CA LEU A 419 36.13 -12.04 9.47
C LEU A 419 35.99 -11.32 10.83
N ARG A 420 36.21 -10.00 10.81
CA ARG A 420 35.98 -9.12 11.96
C ARG A 420 34.50 -8.75 12.06
N ALA A 421 34.04 -8.44 13.26
CA ALA A 421 32.71 -7.84 13.45
C ALA A 421 32.57 -6.57 12.59
N PRO A 422 31.44 -6.37 11.88
CA PRO A 422 31.21 -5.19 11.05
C PRO A 422 30.94 -3.92 11.87
N VAL A 423 30.62 -4.04 13.16
CA VAL A 423 30.49 -2.92 14.10
C VAL A 423 30.75 -3.42 15.52
N SER A 424 31.32 -2.56 16.36
CA SER A 424 31.48 -2.82 17.80
C SER A 424 30.11 -2.76 18.49
N GLY A 425 29.71 -3.82 19.21
CA GLY A 425 28.42 -3.86 19.89
C GLY A 425 28.13 -5.20 20.55
N ARG A 426 26.89 -5.38 21.06
CA ARG A 426 26.44 -6.64 21.65
C ARG A 426 25.45 -7.33 20.74
N VAL A 427 25.69 -8.61 20.43
CA VAL A 427 24.73 -9.44 19.68
C VAL A 427 23.45 -9.63 20.53
N ALA A 428 22.34 -9.06 20.06
CA ALA A 428 21.03 -9.10 20.72
C ALA A 428 20.08 -10.12 20.07
N ALA A 429 20.25 -10.42 18.78
CA ALA A 429 19.60 -11.54 18.11
C ALA A 429 20.61 -12.35 17.29
N ARG A 430 20.39 -13.67 17.17
CA ARG A 430 21.27 -14.62 16.46
C ARG A 430 20.51 -15.30 15.33
N PHE A 431 21.23 -15.80 14.34
CA PHE A 431 20.66 -16.59 13.25
C PHE A 431 19.80 -17.74 13.79
N GLY A 432 18.63 -17.95 13.18
CA GLY A 432 17.69 -19.02 13.54
C GLY A 432 16.86 -18.79 14.80
N SER A 433 17.11 -17.75 15.62
CA SER A 433 16.25 -17.50 16.79
C SER A 433 14.86 -16.97 16.38
N LYS A 434 13.86 -17.13 17.24
CA LYS A 434 12.47 -16.71 16.96
C LYS A 434 12.32 -15.18 17.08
N ARG A 435 11.65 -14.53 16.12
CA ARG A 435 11.41 -13.08 16.11
C ARG A 435 9.96 -12.78 16.54
N GLY A 436 9.65 -12.99 17.82
CA GLY A 436 8.29 -12.88 18.35
C GLY A 436 7.35 -13.92 17.71
N ASP A 437 6.24 -13.46 17.12
CA ASP A 437 5.32 -14.28 16.32
C ASP A 437 5.71 -14.35 14.83
N GLY A 438 6.80 -13.68 14.43
CA GLY A 438 7.30 -13.66 13.07
C GLY A 438 8.26 -14.82 12.72
N PRO A 439 8.74 -14.86 11.45
CA PRO A 439 9.73 -15.84 11.01
C PRO A 439 11.06 -15.70 11.77
N THR A 440 11.85 -16.76 11.80
CA THR A 440 13.17 -16.77 12.45
C THR A 440 14.14 -15.76 11.84
N TRP A 441 15.06 -15.23 12.64
CA TRP A 441 16.11 -14.33 12.18
C TRP A 441 16.99 -15.00 11.11
N LYS A 442 17.17 -14.34 9.96
CA LYS A 442 18.04 -14.78 8.85
C LYS A 442 19.47 -14.26 8.95
N GLY A 443 19.77 -13.49 9.99
CA GLY A 443 21.07 -12.90 10.28
C GLY A 443 21.23 -12.68 11.78
N VAL A 444 22.14 -11.79 12.15
CA VAL A 444 22.34 -11.33 13.52
C VAL A 444 21.89 -9.87 13.67
N PHE A 445 21.49 -9.48 14.88
CA PHE A 445 21.28 -8.07 15.23
C PHE A 445 22.30 -7.66 16.29
N ILE A 446 23.10 -6.65 15.98
CA ILE A 446 24.21 -6.16 16.82
C ILE A 446 23.80 -4.79 17.36
N LYS A 447 23.42 -4.75 18.64
CA LYS A 447 23.04 -3.52 19.33
C LYS A 447 24.27 -2.64 19.56
N THR A 448 24.20 -1.39 19.11
CA THR A 448 25.29 -0.42 19.21
C THR A 448 24.73 1.02 19.23
N GLY A 449 25.59 2.02 19.46
CA GLY A 449 25.18 3.42 19.44
C GLY A 449 24.75 3.88 18.05
N GLU A 450 23.74 4.75 17.97
CA GLU A 450 23.40 5.43 16.71
C GLU A 450 24.59 6.27 16.23
N GLY A 451 24.85 6.26 14.93
CA GLY A 451 26.01 6.91 14.31
C GLY A 451 27.30 6.09 14.33
N SER A 452 27.37 4.94 15.03
CA SER A 452 28.58 4.09 15.06
C SER A 452 28.95 3.61 13.65
N GLU A 453 30.21 3.76 13.24
CA GLU A 453 30.63 3.32 11.90
C GLU A 453 30.44 1.81 11.69
N VAL A 454 29.88 1.46 10.54
CA VAL A 454 29.73 0.08 10.04
C VAL A 454 30.76 -0.13 8.94
N HIS A 455 31.61 -1.14 9.10
CA HIS A 455 32.71 -1.46 8.19
C HIS A 455 32.41 -2.70 7.35
N ALA A 456 32.89 -2.72 6.11
CA ALA A 456 32.78 -3.89 5.25
C ALA A 456 33.61 -5.06 5.81
N VAL A 457 33.01 -6.25 5.94
CA VAL A 457 33.70 -7.42 6.53
C VAL A 457 34.83 -7.98 5.65
N ALA A 458 34.76 -7.73 4.33
CA ALA A 458 35.75 -8.13 3.34
C ALA A 458 35.72 -7.16 2.14
N ALA A 459 36.69 -7.28 1.24
CA ALA A 459 36.68 -6.52 -0.02
C ALA A 459 35.55 -6.99 -0.95
N GLY A 460 35.00 -6.09 -1.76
CA GLY A 460 33.83 -6.36 -2.60
C GLY A 460 33.36 -5.15 -3.40
N ARG A 461 32.20 -5.27 -4.03
CA ARG A 461 31.50 -4.20 -4.74
C ARG A 461 30.11 -4.01 -4.15
N VAL A 462 29.71 -2.76 -3.92
CA VAL A 462 28.37 -2.41 -3.48
C VAL A 462 27.39 -2.65 -4.65
N VAL A 463 26.42 -3.55 -4.46
CA VAL A 463 25.41 -3.90 -5.47
C VAL A 463 24.04 -3.29 -5.18
N PHE A 464 23.80 -2.87 -3.93
CA PHE A 464 22.60 -2.14 -3.51
C PHE A 464 22.97 -1.17 -2.39
N SER A 465 22.39 0.03 -2.39
CA SER A 465 22.61 1.07 -1.39
C SER A 465 21.43 2.04 -1.39
N ASP A 466 20.31 1.63 -0.79
CA ASP A 466 19.08 2.42 -0.74
C ASP A 466 18.21 2.01 0.47
N TRP A 467 17.08 2.66 0.69
CA TRP A 467 16.10 2.24 1.69
C TRP A 467 15.30 1.02 1.22
N MET A 468 15.07 0.04 2.10
CA MET A 468 14.25 -1.14 1.82
C MET A 468 13.31 -1.45 2.99
N ARG A 469 12.02 -1.66 2.66
CA ARG A 469 10.96 -1.90 3.63
C ARG A 469 11.25 -3.10 4.52
N GLY A 470 11.28 -2.87 5.84
CA GLY A 470 11.62 -3.87 6.86
C GLY A 470 13.12 -4.07 7.13
N PHE A 471 14.00 -3.44 6.35
CA PHE A 471 15.46 -3.39 6.56
C PHE A 471 15.99 -1.95 6.76
N GLY A 472 15.16 -0.92 6.54
CA GLY A 472 15.60 0.48 6.63
C GLY A 472 16.62 0.83 5.54
N ASN A 473 17.52 1.76 5.83
CA ASN A 473 18.65 2.05 4.96
C ASN A 473 19.55 0.80 4.89
N LEU A 474 19.68 0.24 3.68
CA LEU A 474 20.27 -1.07 3.42
C LEU A 474 21.43 -0.94 2.41
N ILE A 475 22.58 -1.52 2.74
CA ILE A 475 23.69 -1.69 1.82
C ILE A 475 24.02 -3.17 1.66
N ILE A 476 24.26 -3.60 0.43
CA ILE A 476 24.62 -4.98 0.07
C ILE A 476 25.95 -4.95 -0.68
N VAL A 477 26.91 -5.75 -0.21
CA VAL A 477 28.23 -5.90 -0.83
C VAL A 477 28.35 -7.31 -1.40
N ASP A 478 28.64 -7.41 -2.69
CA ASP A 478 29.04 -8.65 -3.37
C ASP A 478 30.56 -8.84 -3.22
N HIS A 479 30.97 -10.03 -2.79
CA HIS A 479 32.36 -10.41 -2.55
C HIS A 479 32.92 -11.35 -3.62
N GLY A 480 32.15 -11.63 -4.69
CA GLY A 480 32.48 -12.66 -5.68
C GLY A 480 32.08 -14.07 -5.21
N GLY A 481 32.16 -15.06 -6.11
CA GLY A 481 31.77 -16.44 -5.80
C GLY A 481 30.33 -16.61 -5.29
N GLN A 482 29.41 -15.71 -5.66
CA GLN A 482 28.03 -15.63 -5.14
C GLN A 482 27.91 -15.42 -3.62
N TYR A 483 28.93 -14.88 -2.97
CA TYR A 483 28.88 -14.45 -1.56
C TYR A 483 28.47 -12.98 -1.45
N MET A 484 27.45 -12.71 -0.64
CA MET A 484 26.99 -11.35 -0.36
C MET A 484 26.91 -11.09 1.13
N SER A 485 27.30 -9.90 1.56
CA SER A 485 27.01 -9.38 2.90
C SER A 485 25.96 -8.27 2.83
N ILE A 486 25.06 -8.27 3.82
CA ILE A 486 23.90 -7.40 3.90
C ILE A 486 23.97 -6.66 5.23
N TYR A 487 23.86 -5.33 5.18
CA TYR A 487 23.93 -4.42 6.33
C TYR A 487 22.68 -3.54 6.32
N GLY A 488 21.77 -3.74 7.27
CA GLY A 488 20.50 -3.01 7.40
C GLY A 488 20.35 -2.29 8.74
N ASN A 489 19.25 -1.54 8.88
CA ASN A 489 18.92 -0.63 9.97
C ASN A 489 19.88 0.58 10.10
N ASN A 490 20.66 0.89 9.06
CA ASN A 490 21.68 1.95 9.12
C ASN A 490 21.05 3.34 9.34
N GLN A 491 21.75 4.25 10.02
CA GLN A 491 21.33 5.66 10.08
C GLN A 491 21.64 6.34 8.74
N SER A 492 22.87 6.21 8.22
CA SER A 492 23.25 6.68 6.89
C SER A 492 24.05 5.66 6.09
N LEU A 493 23.96 5.77 4.76
CA LEU A 493 24.75 5.00 3.81
C LEU A 493 25.90 5.89 3.31
N LEU A 494 27.14 5.38 3.39
CA LEU A 494 28.36 6.15 3.09
C LEU A 494 28.95 5.81 1.72
N LYS A 495 28.54 4.68 1.13
CA LYS A 495 28.87 4.27 -0.24
C LYS A 495 27.65 4.29 -1.14
N ARG A 496 27.82 4.18 -2.46
CA ARG A 496 26.77 4.15 -3.49
C ARG A 496 26.81 2.79 -4.22
N ALA A 497 25.71 2.45 -4.88
CA ALA A 497 25.70 1.27 -5.77
C ALA A 497 26.75 1.45 -6.88
N GLY A 498 27.57 0.42 -7.10
CA GLY A 498 28.72 0.44 -8.00
C GLY A 498 30.07 0.65 -7.30
N ASP A 499 30.10 1.23 -6.10
CA ASP A 499 31.37 1.51 -5.38
C ASP A 499 32.15 0.22 -5.08
N SER A 500 33.48 0.29 -5.18
CA SER A 500 34.37 -0.76 -4.67
C SER A 500 34.74 -0.48 -3.22
N VAL A 501 34.73 -1.51 -2.38
CA VAL A 501 35.04 -1.44 -0.95
C VAL A 501 36.11 -2.46 -0.59
N ARG A 502 36.96 -2.14 0.38
CA ARG A 502 37.97 -3.04 0.96
C ARG A 502 37.50 -3.49 2.34
N SER A 503 38.09 -4.57 2.83
CA SER A 503 37.89 -5.02 4.21
C SER A 503 38.23 -3.88 5.19
N GLY A 504 37.30 -3.52 6.07
CA GLY A 504 37.47 -2.45 7.04
C GLY A 504 37.14 -1.04 6.54
N ASP A 505 36.80 -0.82 5.27
CA ASP A 505 36.32 0.49 4.81
C ASP A 505 34.94 0.78 5.45
N ALA A 506 34.71 2.01 5.90
CA ALA A 506 33.43 2.46 6.43
C ALA A 506 32.39 2.58 5.29
N ILE A 507 31.28 1.85 5.41
CA ILE A 507 30.25 1.73 4.37
C ILE A 507 28.89 2.32 4.76
N ALA A 508 28.60 2.39 6.06
CA ALA A 508 27.37 2.94 6.62
C ALA A 508 27.63 3.40 8.08
N SER A 509 26.62 3.99 8.71
CA SER A 509 26.55 4.17 10.17
C SER A 509 25.37 3.40 10.75
N ALA A 510 25.50 2.84 11.94
CA ALA A 510 24.43 2.10 12.60
C ALA A 510 23.31 3.03 13.10
N GLY A 511 22.08 2.55 13.13
CA GLY A 511 20.92 3.34 13.55
C GLY A 511 19.70 2.47 13.84
N ASN A 512 18.52 3.08 13.72
CA ASN A 512 17.24 2.41 13.96
C ASN A 512 16.26 2.52 12.77
N SER A 513 16.78 2.76 11.55
CA SER A 513 15.95 2.93 10.35
C SER A 513 15.11 1.70 10.04
N GLY A 514 14.04 1.86 9.26
CA GLY A 514 13.05 0.82 8.98
C GLY A 514 12.07 0.58 10.13
N GLY A 515 11.93 1.54 11.05
CA GLY A 515 10.98 1.48 12.16
C GLY A 515 11.39 0.56 13.32
N ASN A 516 12.68 0.48 13.63
CA ASN A 516 13.18 -0.29 14.78
C ASN A 516 13.19 0.57 16.06
N GLU A 517 12.82 -0.02 17.20
CA GLU A 517 12.83 0.69 18.50
C GLU A 517 14.24 0.92 19.04
N GLU A 518 15.16 -0.02 18.76
CA GLU A 518 16.55 0.03 19.23
C GLU A 518 17.53 0.32 18.09
N SER A 519 18.56 1.12 18.37
CA SER A 519 19.68 1.30 17.45
C SER A 519 20.57 0.06 17.39
N GLY A 520 20.96 -0.33 16.19
CA GLY A 520 21.86 -1.45 15.94
C GLY A 520 21.98 -1.79 14.47
N LEU A 521 22.92 -2.68 14.15
CA LEU A 521 23.13 -3.20 12.80
C LEU A 521 22.38 -4.53 12.63
N TYR A 522 21.54 -4.63 11.60
CA TYR A 522 21.14 -5.93 11.06
C TYR A 522 22.22 -6.44 10.10
N PHE A 523 22.79 -7.62 10.36
CA PHE A 523 23.85 -8.19 9.53
C PHE A 523 23.51 -9.62 9.08
N GLU A 524 23.57 -9.87 7.78
CA GLU A 524 23.26 -11.16 7.17
C GLU A 524 24.33 -11.51 6.12
N LEU A 525 24.72 -12.79 6.06
CA LEU A 525 25.56 -13.33 5.00
C LEU A 525 24.74 -14.29 4.13
N ARG A 526 24.91 -14.17 2.81
CA ARG A 526 24.29 -15.05 1.81
C ARG A 526 25.32 -15.72 0.93
N HIS A 527 25.02 -16.95 0.53
CA HIS A 527 25.71 -17.68 -0.53
C HIS A 527 24.66 -18.30 -1.45
N GLN A 528 24.80 -18.12 -2.76
CA GLN A 528 23.81 -18.61 -3.76
C GLN A 528 22.37 -18.15 -3.46
N GLY A 529 22.21 -16.91 -2.97
CA GLY A 529 20.93 -16.32 -2.58
C GLY A 529 20.33 -16.82 -1.25
N ARG A 530 20.95 -17.81 -0.58
CA ARG A 530 20.47 -18.35 0.70
C ARG A 530 21.26 -17.78 1.87
N ALA A 531 20.55 -17.37 2.92
CA ALA A 531 21.15 -16.91 4.17
C ALA A 531 21.78 -18.08 4.95
N PHE A 532 22.93 -17.83 5.59
CA PHE A 532 23.61 -18.79 6.47
C PHE A 532 24.11 -18.10 7.74
N ASP A 533 24.39 -18.87 8.80
CA ASP A 533 24.79 -18.32 10.11
C ASP A 533 26.11 -17.53 10.04
N PRO A 534 26.08 -16.19 10.24
CA PRO A 534 27.27 -15.36 10.20
C PRO A 534 28.27 -15.68 11.32
N ALA A 535 27.83 -16.27 12.44
CA ALA A 535 28.72 -16.63 13.55
C ALA A 535 29.73 -17.74 13.21
N THR A 536 29.52 -18.45 12.08
CA THR A 536 30.50 -19.42 11.56
C THR A 536 31.62 -18.76 10.72
N TRP A 537 31.53 -17.44 10.48
CA TRP A 537 32.48 -16.67 9.68
C TRP A 537 33.08 -15.47 10.42
N VAL A 538 32.25 -14.76 11.18
CA VAL A 538 32.58 -13.52 11.89
C VAL A 538 32.83 -13.77 13.37
N LYS A 539 33.90 -13.18 13.90
CA LYS A 539 34.15 -13.10 15.34
C LYS A 539 33.43 -11.87 15.91
N PHE A 540 32.34 -12.13 16.63
CA PHE A 540 31.52 -11.14 17.35
C PHE A 540 31.97 -10.97 18.80
#